data_AF-C0P2A9-F1
#
_entry.id   AF-C0P2A9-F1
#
_cell.length_a   1.000
_cell.length_b   1.000
_cell.length_c   1.000
_cell.angle_alpha   90.00
_cell.angle_beta   90.00
_cell.angle_gamma   90.00
#
_symmetry.space_group_name_H-M   'P 1'
#
loop_
_entity.id
_entity.type
_entity.pdbx_description
1 polymer ?
#
loop_
_entity_poly.entity_id
_entity_poly.type
_entity_poly.pdbx_seq_one_letter_code
_entity_poly.pdbx_strand_id
1 'polypeptide(L)'
;MYASSDLRQGPRLICSAEKRRTVCVLKLSEVRLGNGDGYQHGQCWRDVYDAICQARRLIYIIGWSMFHTIHLVRDGHDDMALGDLLRRKSQEGVQVLLLVWDDPTSRRLLGIKMEGYMGTRDEETRRFFKHSSVQILLCPRSAGKRHSWVKQQETGTILTHHQKTVILDADAGNHRRKIVAFMGGLDLCGGRYDTPKHTLFRTLQTFHKEDYYNPNFAVEDARGPREPWHDLHSKIDGPEAYDVLKNFEERWLKASKRSAAKKLSKLSRSHNDSLLWINKIPDIIAIDDEIYSNDDDPERWDVQVSLPKGSINHCKINNSDIHGRALSKFHLESRFSDQLIRILSRVFQKIHGRPLVRILFVGKMY
;
A
#
# COMPACT_ATOMS: atom_id res chain seq x y z
N MET A 1 -7.79 -15.59 -14.05
CA MET A 1 -8.46 -15.77 -12.74
C MET A 1 -7.82 -14.90 -11.65
N TYR A 2 -8.47 -14.65 -10.50
CA TYR A 2 -7.94 -14.13 -9.21
C TYR A 2 -8.02 -15.25 -8.16
N ALA A 3 -7.22 -15.24 -7.10
CA ALA A 3 -7.59 -15.96 -5.88
C ALA A 3 -8.16 -14.93 -4.92
N SER A 4 -9.41 -15.15 -4.53
CA SER A 4 -9.89 -14.64 -3.26
C SER A 4 -9.24 -15.53 -2.20
N SER A 5 -8.74 -14.94 -1.12
CA SER A 5 -8.76 -15.72 0.12
C SER A 5 -10.22 -15.98 0.50
N ASP A 6 -10.46 -17.09 1.19
CA ASP A 6 -11.76 -17.35 1.78
C ASP A 6 -12.12 -16.21 2.74
N LEU A 7 -13.41 -15.95 2.93
CA LEU A 7 -13.85 -14.98 3.93
C LEU A 7 -13.29 -15.45 5.27
N ARG A 8 -12.49 -14.60 5.90
CA ARG A 8 -11.94 -14.87 7.22
C ARG A 8 -12.62 -13.97 8.24
N GLN A 9 -12.52 -14.47 9.46
CA GLN A 9 -13.32 -14.12 10.61
C GLN A 9 -12.29 -13.76 11.69
N GLY A 10 -12.50 -12.66 12.43
CA GLY A 10 -11.55 -12.20 13.46
C GLY A 10 -10.68 -10.96 13.22
N PRO A 11 -10.64 -10.28 12.06
CA PRO A 11 -9.89 -9.02 11.96
C PRO A 11 -10.56 -7.86 12.70
N ARG A 12 -9.73 -6.90 13.11
CA ARG A 12 -10.11 -5.51 13.34
C ARG A 12 -9.68 -4.67 12.14
N LEU A 13 -10.65 -3.97 11.54
CA LEU A 13 -10.40 -3.06 10.43
C LEU A 13 -10.49 -1.61 10.92
N ILE A 14 -9.38 -0.87 10.84
CA ILE A 14 -9.39 0.57 11.12
C ILE A 14 -9.33 1.30 9.79
N CYS A 15 -10.48 1.87 9.38
CA CYS A 15 -10.56 2.75 8.23
C CYS A 15 -10.17 4.17 8.64
N SER A 16 -9.14 4.72 7.98
CA SER A 16 -8.71 6.09 8.19
C SER A 16 -9.13 6.97 7.02
N ALA A 17 -9.94 7.99 7.32
CA ALA A 17 -9.93 9.25 6.60
C ALA A 17 -9.08 10.20 7.44
N GLU A 18 -8.05 10.81 6.86
CA GLU A 18 -7.02 11.57 7.58
C GLU A 18 -7.62 12.49 8.67
N LYS A 19 -7.03 12.55 9.87
CA LYS A 19 -7.32 13.59 10.86
C LYS A 19 -6.10 13.83 11.74
N ARG A 20 -5.99 15.06 12.27
CA ARG A 20 -4.97 15.54 13.21
C ARG A 20 -5.57 15.77 14.59
N ARG A 21 -4.80 15.55 15.67
CA ARG A 21 -5.03 16.18 16.99
C ARG A 21 -4.18 17.46 17.11
N THR A 22 -4.78 18.46 17.75
CA THR A 22 -4.22 19.71 18.31
C THR A 22 -4.47 21.03 17.55
N VAL A 23 -5.19 21.91 18.26
CA VAL A 23 -5.50 23.36 18.13
C VAL A 23 -5.94 23.89 16.75
N CYS A 24 -7.26 24.02 16.60
CA CYS A 24 -8.05 24.91 15.71
C CYS A 24 -9.21 24.15 15.03
N VAL A 25 -10.29 24.03 15.81
CA VAL A 25 -11.73 23.98 15.47
C VAL A 25 -12.09 23.66 14.01
N LEU A 26 -12.09 22.38 13.67
CA LEU A 26 -13.20 21.76 12.95
C LEU A 26 -13.44 20.43 13.65
N LYS A 27 -14.32 20.44 14.65
CA LYS A 27 -14.85 19.21 15.23
C LYS A 27 -15.75 18.63 14.14
N LEU A 28 -15.28 17.62 13.40
CA LEU A 28 -16.19 16.77 12.62
C LEU A 28 -17.32 16.37 13.55
N SER A 29 -18.56 16.45 13.06
CA SER A 29 -19.75 16.13 13.84
C SER A 29 -19.54 14.81 14.57
N GLU A 30 -19.90 14.78 15.86
CA GLU A 30 -19.82 13.57 16.64
C GLU A 30 -20.76 12.53 16.04
N VAL A 31 -20.20 11.42 15.57
CA VAL A 31 -20.97 10.27 15.10
C VAL A 31 -20.99 9.27 16.24
N ARG A 32 -22.18 8.88 16.70
CA ARG A 32 -22.33 7.83 17.71
C ARG A 32 -22.52 6.48 17.04
N LEU A 33 -21.88 5.46 17.59
CA LEU A 33 -21.97 4.07 17.16
C LEU A 33 -23.14 3.36 17.87
N GLY A 34 -23.49 2.17 17.40
CA GLY A 34 -24.61 1.38 17.94
C GLY A 34 -24.46 1.01 19.43
N ASN A 35 -23.23 1.00 19.94
CA ASN A 35 -22.91 0.78 21.36
C ASN A 35 -22.96 2.06 22.22
N GLY A 36 -23.26 3.22 21.61
CA GLY A 36 -23.31 4.52 22.29
C GLY A 36 -21.99 5.31 22.30
N ASP A 37 -20.87 4.70 21.89
CA ASP A 37 -19.57 5.35 21.85
C ASP A 37 -19.45 6.36 20.71
N GLY A 38 -18.59 7.36 20.89
CA GLY A 38 -18.22 8.30 19.83
C GLY A 38 -17.23 7.68 18.85
N TYR A 39 -17.55 7.72 17.55
CA TYR A 39 -16.66 7.25 16.49
C TYR A 39 -15.31 7.99 16.53
N GLN A 40 -14.23 7.22 16.54
CA GLN A 40 -12.86 7.74 16.53
C GLN A 40 -12.26 7.59 15.14
N HIS A 41 -11.87 8.70 14.54
CA HIS A 41 -11.14 8.69 13.26
C HIS A 41 -9.71 8.19 13.46
N GLY A 42 -9.27 7.28 12.60
CA GLY A 42 -7.86 6.88 12.53
C GLY A 42 -6.94 8.00 12.04
N GLN A 43 -5.64 7.86 12.32
CA GLN A 43 -4.62 8.86 11.96
C GLN A 43 -3.59 8.22 11.04
N CYS A 44 -4.02 7.83 9.82
CA CYS A 44 -3.28 6.98 8.89
C CYS A 44 -1.75 7.16 8.90
N TRP A 45 -1.25 8.38 8.65
CA TRP A 45 0.20 8.62 8.58
C TRP A 45 0.93 8.41 9.92
N ARG A 46 0.30 8.80 11.03
CA ARG A 46 0.81 8.57 12.38
C ARG A 46 0.77 7.09 12.72
N ASP A 47 -0.34 6.41 12.42
CA ASP A 47 -0.48 4.98 12.67
C ASP A 47 0.56 4.16 11.88
N VAL A 48 0.86 4.55 10.63
CA VAL A 48 1.94 3.94 9.83
C VAL A 48 3.31 4.26 10.41
N TYR A 49 3.57 5.51 10.82
CA TYR A 49 4.84 5.91 11.45
C TYR A 49 5.11 5.13 12.73
N ASP A 50 4.14 5.12 13.67
CA ASP A 50 4.25 4.43 14.95
C ASP A 50 4.46 2.93 14.74
N ALA A 51 3.75 2.34 13.77
CA ALA A 51 3.90 0.94 13.43
C ALA A 51 5.31 0.62 12.87
N ILE A 52 5.88 1.47 12.02
CA ILE A 52 7.26 1.32 11.52
C ILE A 52 8.27 1.44 12.67
N CYS A 53 8.09 2.41 13.57
CA CYS A 53 8.95 2.60 14.74
C CYS A 53 8.95 1.35 15.64
N GLN A 54 7.77 0.75 15.86
CA GLN A 54 7.58 -0.40 16.76
C GLN A 54 7.94 -1.76 16.15
N ALA A 55 8.07 -1.86 14.82
CA ALA A 55 8.41 -3.11 14.14
C ALA A 55 9.76 -3.68 14.63
N ARG A 56 9.83 -4.99 14.82
CA ARG A 56 11.02 -5.69 15.36
C ARG A 56 11.53 -6.81 14.45
N ARG A 57 10.72 -7.29 13.51
CA ARG A 57 11.03 -8.44 12.66
C ARG A 57 11.05 -8.04 11.19
N LEU A 58 9.99 -7.41 10.68
CA LEU A 58 9.87 -7.08 9.27
C LEU A 58 9.16 -5.77 8.99
N ILE A 59 9.56 -5.12 7.90
CA ILE A 59 8.85 -4.00 7.26
C ILE A 59 8.89 -4.22 5.75
N TYR A 60 7.76 -4.63 5.16
CA TYR A 60 7.61 -4.89 3.74
C TYR A 60 6.68 -3.85 3.11
N ILE A 61 7.15 -3.14 2.08
CA ILE A 61 6.40 -2.04 1.47
C ILE A 61 6.25 -2.25 -0.02
N ILE A 62 5.03 -2.10 -0.53
CA ILE A 62 4.72 -2.01 -1.96
C ILE A 62 4.20 -0.60 -2.23
N GLY A 63 4.76 0.06 -3.24
CA GLY A 63 4.28 1.36 -3.71
C GLY A 63 4.26 1.44 -5.22
N TRP A 64 3.28 2.18 -5.75
CA TRP A 64 3.38 2.71 -7.10
C TRP A 64 4.46 3.79 -7.17
N SER A 65 4.59 4.58 -6.10
CA SER A 65 5.74 5.44 -5.88
C SER A 65 6.11 5.50 -4.40
N MET A 66 7.36 5.84 -4.12
CA MET A 66 7.87 5.98 -2.76
C MET A 66 8.97 7.03 -2.73
N PHE A 67 8.84 8.02 -1.86
CA PHE A 67 9.85 9.09 -1.72
C PHE A 67 10.52 8.94 -0.36
N HIS A 68 11.83 8.77 -0.34
CA HIS A 68 12.56 8.60 0.93
C HIS A 68 12.60 9.88 1.78
N THR A 69 12.30 11.05 1.21
CA THR A 69 12.39 12.36 1.86
C THR A 69 11.13 12.79 2.62
N ILE A 70 10.01 12.07 2.47
CA ILE A 70 8.76 12.49 3.11
C ILE A 70 8.81 12.28 4.61
N HIS A 71 8.08 13.12 5.33
CA HIS A 71 7.80 12.98 6.73
C HIS A 71 6.35 12.55 6.90
N LEU A 72 6.14 11.43 7.60
CA LEU A 72 4.81 10.86 7.84
C LEU A 72 4.03 11.68 8.88
N VAL A 73 4.72 12.13 9.93
CA VAL A 73 4.15 12.95 11.00
C VAL A 73 4.76 14.34 10.88
N ARG A 74 3.96 15.41 10.74
CA ARG A 74 4.47 16.77 10.46
C ARG A 74 4.14 17.80 11.55
N ASP A 75 3.67 17.36 12.69
CA ASP A 75 3.11 18.20 13.75
C ASP A 75 4.04 18.42 14.95
N GLY A 76 5.31 18.02 14.86
CA GLY A 76 6.32 18.14 15.92
C GLY A 76 7.71 18.50 15.40
N HIS A 77 8.71 18.51 16.28
CA HIS A 77 10.08 18.99 16.02
C HIS A 77 11.12 17.88 15.79
N ASP A 78 10.76 16.60 15.87
CA ASP A 78 11.73 15.49 15.84
C ASP A 78 11.21 14.29 15.01
N ASP A 79 10.66 14.57 13.84
CA ASP A 79 10.26 13.59 12.85
C ASP A 79 11.40 13.35 11.85
N MET A 80 11.82 12.09 11.73
CA MET A 80 12.83 11.64 10.78
C MET A 80 12.17 11.32 9.43
N ALA A 81 12.83 11.68 8.33
CA ALA A 81 12.38 11.30 6.99
C ALA A 81 12.23 9.78 6.87
N LEU A 82 11.22 9.34 6.11
CA LEU A 82 10.88 7.92 5.95
C LEU A 82 12.09 7.06 5.55
N GLY A 83 12.95 7.58 4.69
CA GLY A 83 14.18 6.92 4.26
C GLY A 83 15.12 6.60 5.41
N ASP A 84 15.41 7.59 6.23
CA ASP A 84 16.31 7.43 7.38
C ASP A 84 15.67 6.56 8.47
N LEU A 85 14.35 6.63 8.65
CA LEU A 85 13.62 5.72 9.54
C LEU A 85 13.80 4.27 9.11
N LEU A 86 13.54 3.95 7.84
CA LEU A 86 13.71 2.59 7.31
C LEU A 86 15.16 2.12 7.38
N ARG A 87 16.12 3.02 7.11
CA ARG A 87 17.56 2.72 7.27
C ARG A 87 17.89 2.36 8.71
N ARG A 88 17.44 3.16 9.69
CA ARG A 88 17.64 2.90 11.12
C ARG A 88 17.03 1.56 11.53
N LYS A 89 15.76 1.28 11.16
CA LYS A 89 15.12 -0.01 11.46
C LYS A 89 15.91 -1.19 10.88
N SER A 90 16.47 -1.04 9.68
CA SER A 90 17.33 -2.08 9.08
C SER A 90 18.65 -2.30 9.84
N GLN A 91 19.20 -1.26 10.47
CA GLN A 91 20.40 -1.34 11.31
C GLN A 91 20.09 -1.98 12.68
N GLU A 92 18.87 -1.83 13.17
CA GLU A 92 18.35 -2.51 14.37
C GLU A 92 18.06 -4.01 14.13
N GLY A 93 18.28 -4.51 12.90
CA GLY A 93 18.08 -5.92 12.54
C GLY A 93 16.70 -6.25 11.97
N VAL A 94 15.84 -5.25 11.74
CA VAL A 94 14.54 -5.46 11.09
C VAL A 94 14.73 -5.73 9.59
N GLN A 95 14.08 -6.76 9.06
CA GLN A 95 14.13 -7.06 7.63
C GLN A 95 13.27 -6.06 6.85
N VAL A 96 13.92 -5.12 6.15
CA VAL A 96 13.22 -4.09 5.36
C VAL A 96 13.29 -4.40 3.87
N LEU A 97 12.14 -4.66 3.24
CA LEU A 97 12.02 -5.00 1.82
C LEU A 97 11.05 -4.05 1.09
N LEU A 98 11.51 -3.41 0.03
CA LEU A 98 10.76 -2.43 -0.75
C LEU A 98 10.52 -2.93 -2.18
N LEU A 99 9.27 -3.04 -2.58
CA LEU A 99 8.86 -3.38 -3.94
C LEU A 99 8.17 -2.18 -4.60
N VAL A 100 8.94 -1.37 -5.32
CA VAL A 100 8.48 -0.13 -5.96
C VAL A 100 8.29 -0.36 -7.46
N TRP A 101 7.29 0.28 -8.07
CA TRP A 101 7.14 0.23 -9.53
C TRP A 101 8.37 0.85 -10.23
N ASP A 102 8.90 0.14 -11.24
CA ASP A 102 9.95 0.64 -12.13
C ASP A 102 9.27 1.48 -13.22
N ASP A 103 9.36 2.80 -13.08
CA ASP A 103 8.82 3.73 -14.06
C ASP A 103 9.73 3.72 -15.30
N PRO A 104 9.26 3.22 -16.46
CA PRO A 104 10.09 3.15 -17.65
C PRO A 104 10.55 4.53 -18.14
N THR A 105 9.87 5.60 -17.74
CA THR A 105 10.17 6.99 -18.13
C THR A 105 11.16 7.68 -17.19
N SER A 106 11.42 7.14 -15.99
CA SER A 106 12.41 7.69 -15.03
C SER A 106 13.85 7.21 -15.32
N ARG A 107 14.04 6.42 -16.38
CA ARG A 107 15.33 5.85 -16.77
C ARG A 107 16.22 6.87 -17.47
N ARG A 108 17.53 6.73 -17.30
CA ARG A 108 18.53 7.54 -18.02
C ARG A 108 18.39 7.32 -19.52
N LEU A 109 18.08 8.38 -20.27
CA LEU A 109 18.23 8.42 -21.72
C LEU A 109 19.52 9.19 -22.03
N LEU A 110 20.48 8.55 -22.70
CA LEU A 110 21.75 9.17 -23.13
C LEU A 110 22.53 9.91 -22.02
N GLY A 111 22.52 9.38 -20.79
CA GLY A 111 23.26 9.94 -19.65
C GLY A 111 22.51 11.03 -18.86
N ILE A 112 21.42 11.57 -19.40
CA ILE A 112 20.58 12.58 -18.75
C ILE A 112 19.57 11.89 -17.82
N LYS A 113 19.49 12.32 -16.56
CA LYS A 113 18.48 11.84 -15.60
C LYS A 113 17.16 12.51 -15.99
N MET A 114 16.21 11.71 -16.49
CA MET A 114 14.84 12.17 -16.69
C MET A 114 14.11 12.06 -15.35
N GLU A 115 13.46 13.13 -14.90
CA GLU A 115 12.37 12.97 -13.94
C GLU A 115 11.25 12.23 -14.68
N GLY A 116 10.83 11.07 -14.16
CA GLY A 116 9.82 10.25 -14.83
C GLY A 116 8.58 11.09 -15.13
N TYR A 117 8.01 10.93 -16.33
CA TYR A 117 6.83 11.70 -16.77
C TYR A 117 5.64 11.52 -15.80
N MET A 118 5.63 10.43 -15.05
CA MET A 118 4.60 10.11 -14.07
C MET A 118 4.87 10.69 -12.67
N GLY A 119 5.91 11.51 -12.50
CA GLY A 119 6.26 12.13 -11.21
C GLY A 119 6.70 11.12 -10.14
N THR A 120 7.28 9.99 -10.56
CA THR A 120 7.83 8.99 -9.63
C THR A 120 9.31 9.26 -9.32
N ARG A 121 9.79 8.81 -8.15
CA ARG A 121 11.20 8.93 -7.72
C ARG A 121 11.81 7.57 -7.37
N ASP A 122 11.40 6.54 -8.08
CA ASP A 122 11.78 5.14 -7.85
C ASP A 122 13.31 4.91 -7.92
N GLU A 123 13.98 5.43 -8.94
CA GLU A 123 15.43 5.32 -9.10
C GLU A 123 16.25 6.15 -8.10
N GLU A 124 15.68 7.25 -7.60
CA GLU A 124 16.28 8.08 -6.55
C GLU A 124 16.19 7.39 -5.18
N THR A 125 15.00 6.92 -4.83
CA THR A 125 14.76 6.10 -3.63
C THR A 125 15.64 4.84 -3.64
N ARG A 126 15.81 4.18 -4.79
CA ARG A 126 16.74 3.04 -4.91
C ARG A 126 18.18 3.43 -4.59
N ARG A 127 18.65 4.57 -5.11
CA ARG A 127 20.01 5.06 -4.86
C ARG A 127 20.26 5.39 -3.39
N PHE A 128 19.27 5.99 -2.72
CA PHE A 128 19.36 6.33 -1.30
C PHE A 128 19.65 5.10 -0.41
N PHE A 129 19.08 3.93 -0.75
CA PHE A 129 19.27 2.70 0.02
C PHE A 129 20.46 1.83 -0.40
N LYS A 130 21.21 2.21 -1.46
CA LYS A 130 22.28 1.39 -2.06
C LYS A 130 23.34 0.90 -1.06
N HIS A 131 23.61 1.69 -0.02
CA HIS A 131 24.62 1.40 1.01
C HIS A 131 23.99 1.11 2.38
N SER A 132 22.79 0.54 2.39
CA SER A 132 22.09 0.13 3.61
C SER A 132 21.63 -1.33 3.53
N SER A 133 21.19 -1.89 4.66
CA SER A 133 20.59 -3.23 4.71
C SER A 133 19.16 -3.29 4.15
N VAL A 134 18.57 -2.13 3.83
CA VAL A 134 17.27 -2.05 3.15
C VAL A 134 17.39 -2.57 1.73
N GLN A 135 16.60 -3.59 1.39
CA GLN A 135 16.59 -4.12 0.03
C GLN A 135 15.44 -3.55 -0.76
N ILE A 136 15.73 -3.10 -1.98
CA ILE A 136 14.75 -2.50 -2.88
C ILE A 136 14.80 -3.16 -4.26
N LEU A 137 13.64 -3.62 -4.72
CA LEU A 137 13.44 -4.14 -6.06
C LEU A 137 12.50 -3.21 -6.84
N LEU A 138 13.01 -2.65 -7.94
CA LEU A 138 12.19 -1.97 -8.93
C LEU A 138 11.50 -3.01 -9.82
N CYS A 139 10.18 -3.00 -9.81
CA CYS A 139 9.37 -4.00 -10.48
C CYS A 139 8.71 -3.39 -11.73
N PRO A 140 9.22 -3.68 -12.95
CA PRO A 140 8.53 -3.25 -14.15
C PRO A 140 7.24 -4.04 -14.33
N ARG A 141 6.24 -3.40 -14.95
CA ARG A 141 5.12 -4.13 -15.53
C ARG A 141 5.53 -4.56 -16.94
N SER A 142 5.35 -5.85 -17.23
CA SER A 142 5.57 -6.38 -18.58
C SER A 142 4.28 -7.07 -19.00
N ALA A 143 3.84 -6.83 -20.24
CA ALA A 143 2.77 -7.65 -20.82
C ALA A 143 3.19 -9.12 -20.82
N GLY A 144 2.24 -10.04 -20.81
CA GLY A 144 2.53 -11.47 -20.92
C GLY A 144 3.37 -11.78 -22.18
N LYS A 145 4.15 -12.87 -22.15
CA LYS A 145 5.08 -13.31 -23.22
C LYS A 145 4.43 -13.56 -24.61
N ARG A 146 3.13 -13.29 -24.79
CA ARG A 146 2.35 -13.52 -26.02
C ARG A 146 2.10 -12.24 -26.84
N HIS A 147 2.73 -11.11 -26.51
CA HIS A 147 2.57 -9.85 -27.24
C HIS A 147 3.87 -9.45 -27.95
N SER A 148 3.76 -8.77 -29.11
CA SER A 148 4.91 -8.24 -29.85
C SER A 148 5.73 -7.28 -28.98
N TRP A 149 7.02 -7.12 -29.30
CA TRP A 149 7.95 -6.26 -28.53
C TRP A 149 7.42 -4.83 -28.35
N VAL A 150 6.83 -4.25 -29.40
CA VAL A 150 6.18 -2.93 -29.37
C VAL A 150 5.01 -2.90 -28.38
N LYS A 151 4.14 -3.92 -28.41
CA LYS A 151 2.99 -4.02 -27.51
C LYS A 151 3.41 -4.28 -26.06
N GLN A 152 4.55 -4.93 -25.83
CA GLN A 152 5.15 -5.07 -24.50
C GLN A 152 5.69 -3.73 -23.97
N GLN A 153 6.27 -2.90 -24.83
CA GLN A 153 6.75 -1.56 -24.52
C GLN A 153 5.58 -0.62 -24.19
N GLU A 154 4.54 -0.58 -25.02
CA GLU A 154 3.30 0.18 -24.77
C GLU A 154 2.60 -0.26 -23.48
N THR A 155 2.47 -1.56 -23.24
CA THR A 155 1.82 -2.09 -22.03
C THR A 155 2.66 -1.80 -20.77
N GLY A 156 3.99 -1.78 -20.88
CA GLY A 156 4.90 -1.43 -19.79
C GLY A 156 4.83 0.03 -19.39
N THR A 157 4.47 0.92 -20.32
CA THR A 157 4.19 2.35 -20.07
C THR A 157 2.76 2.62 -19.60
N ILE A 158 1.77 1.81 -20.00
CA ILE A 158 0.34 2.08 -19.71
C ILE A 158 -0.17 1.34 -18.45
N LEU A 159 0.39 0.18 -18.09
CA LEU A 159 -0.01 -0.58 -16.91
C LEU A 159 1.04 -0.48 -15.81
N THR A 160 0.62 -0.10 -14.60
CA THR A 160 1.53 0.09 -13.46
C THR A 160 1.28 -0.96 -12.37
N HIS A 161 2.25 -1.17 -11.47
CA HIS A 161 1.94 -1.86 -10.21
C HIS A 161 1.34 -0.83 -9.25
N HIS A 162 0.01 -0.80 -9.15
CA HIS A 162 -0.69 0.27 -8.43
C HIS A 162 -1.12 -0.11 -6.98
N GLN A 163 -0.63 -1.24 -6.46
CA GLN A 163 -0.86 -1.64 -5.07
C GLN A 163 -0.04 -0.75 -4.13
N LYS A 164 -0.66 -0.24 -3.07
CA LYS A 164 0.01 0.44 -1.96
C LYS A 164 -0.23 -0.35 -0.69
N THR A 165 0.81 -0.94 -0.13
CA THR A 165 0.71 -1.73 1.10
C THR A 165 1.93 -1.53 1.98
N VAL A 166 1.72 -1.49 3.30
CA VAL A 166 2.77 -1.56 4.31
C VAL A 166 2.45 -2.76 5.20
N ILE A 167 3.32 -3.77 5.24
CA ILE A 167 3.17 -4.97 6.06
C ILE A 167 4.30 -4.98 7.09
N LEU A 168 3.96 -5.20 8.36
CA LEU A 168 4.93 -5.22 9.46
C LEU A 168 4.45 -6.08 10.62
N ASP A 169 5.37 -6.41 11.53
CA ASP A 169 5.01 -6.98 12.83
C ASP A 169 4.66 -5.89 13.85
N ALA A 170 3.56 -6.08 14.57
CA ALA A 170 3.09 -5.21 15.64
C ALA A 170 3.04 -5.97 16.97
N ASP A 171 2.97 -5.22 18.07
CA ASP A 171 2.81 -5.80 19.39
C ASP A 171 1.46 -6.52 19.52
N ALA A 172 1.47 -7.71 20.10
CA ALA A 172 0.25 -8.50 20.37
C ALA A 172 0.03 -8.73 21.88
N GLY A 173 0.79 -8.04 22.73
CA GLY A 173 0.85 -8.31 24.16
C GLY A 173 1.63 -9.59 24.49
N ASN A 174 1.86 -9.86 25.78
CA ASN A 174 2.49 -11.09 26.28
C ASN A 174 3.82 -11.45 25.60
N HIS A 175 4.63 -10.44 25.27
CA HIS A 175 5.89 -10.59 24.52
C HIS A 175 5.76 -11.25 23.13
N ARG A 176 4.53 -11.33 22.61
CA ARG A 176 4.19 -11.85 21.28
C ARG A 176 3.99 -10.71 20.30
N ARG A 177 4.06 -11.02 19.01
CA ARG A 177 3.90 -10.10 17.90
C ARG A 177 2.91 -10.68 16.90
N LYS A 178 2.26 -9.83 16.12
CA LYS A 178 1.32 -10.23 15.08
C LYS A 178 1.60 -9.47 13.80
N ILE A 179 1.21 -10.04 12.66
CA ILE A 179 1.31 -9.34 11.38
C ILE A 179 0.14 -8.37 11.25
N VAL A 180 0.43 -7.13 10.88
CA VAL A 180 -0.56 -6.12 10.50
C VAL A 180 -0.25 -5.58 9.11
N ALA A 181 -1.27 -5.15 8.39
CA ALA A 181 -1.10 -4.61 7.05
C ALA A 181 -1.89 -3.32 6.87
N PHE A 182 -1.29 -2.30 6.27
CA PHE A 182 -1.96 -1.12 5.77
C PHE A 182 -2.16 -1.27 4.26
N MET A 183 -3.35 -0.95 3.75
CA MET A 183 -3.64 -0.94 2.32
C MET A 183 -4.70 0.10 1.94
N GLY A 184 -4.58 0.67 0.74
CA GLY A 184 -5.52 1.70 0.27
C GLY A 184 -5.01 2.49 -0.95
N GLY A 185 -5.46 3.75 -1.08
CA GLY A 185 -5.11 4.64 -2.18
C GLY A 185 -3.86 5.51 -1.96
N LEU A 186 -3.43 5.68 -0.71
CA LEU A 186 -2.23 6.45 -0.36
C LEU A 186 -0.92 5.70 -0.67
N ASP A 187 -0.07 6.28 -1.52
CA ASP A 187 1.36 5.94 -1.63
C ASP A 187 2.17 6.70 -0.58
N LEU A 188 3.29 6.12 -0.13
CA LEU A 188 4.26 6.81 0.73
C LEU A 188 5.18 7.73 -0.09
N CYS A 189 4.59 8.73 -0.74
CA CYS A 189 5.30 9.71 -1.58
C CYS A 189 4.77 11.14 -1.41
N GLY A 190 5.45 12.10 -2.02
CA GLY A 190 5.13 13.53 -1.88
C GLY A 190 3.76 13.89 -2.44
N GLY A 191 3.15 14.93 -1.88
CA GLY A 191 1.83 15.47 -2.25
C GLY A 191 0.63 14.73 -1.66
N ARG A 192 0.85 13.61 -0.95
CA ARG A 192 -0.23 12.75 -0.43
C ARG A 192 -0.66 13.09 0.99
N TYR A 193 0.19 13.78 1.74
CA TYR A 193 -0.14 14.20 3.10
C TYR A 193 -1.17 15.33 3.06
N ASP A 194 -2.34 15.12 3.65
CA ASP A 194 -3.31 16.18 3.83
C ASP A 194 -4.08 16.03 5.16
N THR A 195 -5.08 16.87 5.33
CA THR A 195 -6.07 16.78 6.40
C THR A 195 -7.44 17.07 5.78
N PRO A 196 -8.56 16.77 6.47
CA PRO A 196 -9.91 17.05 5.95
C PRO A 196 -10.18 18.53 5.69
N LYS A 197 -9.31 19.43 6.18
CA LYS A 197 -9.39 20.85 5.90
C LYS A 197 -9.03 21.18 4.45
N HIS A 198 -8.25 20.33 3.77
CA HIS A 198 -7.88 20.46 2.36
C HIS A 198 -7.50 21.89 1.96
N THR A 199 -6.64 22.54 2.76
CA THR A 199 -6.36 23.96 2.59
C THR A 199 -5.52 24.21 1.34
N LEU A 200 -5.94 25.16 0.51
CA LEU A 200 -5.27 25.49 -0.75
C LEU A 200 -3.98 26.32 -0.56
N PHE A 201 -3.98 27.24 0.42
CA PHE A 201 -2.92 28.25 0.59
C PHE A 201 -2.31 28.29 1.99
N ARG A 202 -3.08 27.95 3.02
CA ARG A 202 -2.73 28.22 4.43
C ARG A 202 -1.55 27.40 4.95
N THR A 203 -1.26 26.26 4.33
CA THR A 203 -0.25 25.31 4.79
C THR A 203 1.03 25.34 3.97
N LEU A 204 1.10 26.18 2.92
CA LEU A 204 2.23 26.28 1.99
C LEU A 204 3.54 26.72 2.66
N GLN A 205 3.47 27.39 3.81
CA GLN A 205 4.65 27.80 4.58
C GLN A 205 4.87 26.93 5.83
N THR A 206 4.12 25.82 5.96
CA THR A 206 4.18 24.89 7.09
C THR A 206 4.34 23.45 6.59
N PHE A 207 3.34 22.58 6.80
CA PHE A 207 3.39 21.15 6.50
C PHE A 207 3.54 20.83 5.01
N HIS A 208 3.18 21.75 4.11
CA HIS A 208 3.27 21.57 2.66
C HIS A 208 4.40 22.37 2.00
N LYS A 209 5.29 23.00 2.78
CA LYS A 209 6.37 23.84 2.24
C LYS A 209 7.33 23.03 1.36
N GLU A 210 7.84 21.92 1.87
CA GLU A 210 8.75 21.01 1.16
C GLU A 210 7.99 19.85 0.47
N ASP A 211 6.66 19.97 0.39
CA ASP A 211 5.77 18.95 -0.16
C ASP A 211 4.62 19.60 -0.96
N TYR A 212 4.94 20.67 -1.67
CA TYR A 212 4.02 21.30 -2.61
C TYR A 212 3.71 20.33 -3.74
N TYR A 213 2.44 20.21 -4.09
CA TYR A 213 1.99 19.34 -5.17
C TYR A 213 0.83 20.00 -5.90
N ASN A 214 1.02 20.28 -7.19
CA ASN A 214 -0.05 20.61 -8.11
C ASN A 214 0.40 20.35 -9.56
N PRO A 215 0.08 19.19 -10.14
CA PRO A 215 0.47 18.83 -11.50
C PRO A 215 -0.42 19.48 -12.58
N ASN A 216 -1.45 20.24 -12.20
CA ASN A 216 -2.43 20.79 -13.14
C ASN A 216 -1.97 22.09 -13.79
N PHE A 217 -0.92 22.73 -13.27
CA PHE A 217 -0.35 23.96 -13.81
C PHE A 217 1.04 23.70 -14.39
N ALA A 218 1.34 24.34 -15.53
CA ALA A 218 2.63 24.19 -16.22
C ALA A 218 3.79 24.84 -15.46
N VAL A 219 3.51 25.80 -14.57
CA VAL A 219 4.49 26.50 -13.74
C VAL A 219 4.09 26.32 -12.28
N GLU A 220 5.02 25.82 -11.48
CA GLU A 220 4.85 25.76 -10.03
C GLU A 220 4.99 27.17 -9.43
N ASP A 221 3.91 27.69 -8.86
CA ASP A 221 3.95 28.86 -7.99
C ASP A 221 3.84 28.39 -6.54
N ALA A 222 4.92 28.55 -5.76
CA ALA A 222 4.95 28.20 -4.35
C ALA A 222 3.96 29.01 -3.48
N ARG A 223 3.32 30.05 -4.05
CA ARG A 223 2.21 30.78 -3.44
C ARG A 223 0.86 30.09 -3.62
N GLY A 224 0.78 29.03 -4.44
CA GLY A 224 -0.36 28.15 -4.60
C GLY A 224 -1.30 28.49 -5.75
N PRO A 225 -2.47 27.82 -5.82
CA PRO A 225 -2.95 26.83 -4.85
C PRO A 225 -2.22 25.49 -4.99
N ARG A 226 -1.97 24.78 -3.88
CA ARG A 226 -1.68 23.34 -3.97
C ARG A 226 -2.93 22.57 -4.42
N GLU A 227 -2.78 21.37 -4.96
CA GLU A 227 -3.87 20.41 -5.14
C GLU A 227 -4.06 19.59 -3.85
N PRO A 228 -5.17 19.79 -3.09
CA PRO A 228 -5.47 18.96 -1.93
C PRO A 228 -5.61 17.49 -2.30
N TRP A 229 -5.26 16.60 -1.38
CA TRP A 229 -5.30 15.16 -1.60
C TRP A 229 -6.36 14.52 -0.72
N HIS A 230 -7.47 14.09 -1.31
CA HIS A 230 -8.51 13.34 -0.62
C HIS A 230 -8.41 11.85 -0.98
N ASP A 231 -8.17 11.00 0.01
CA ASP A 231 -7.96 9.57 -0.19
C ASP A 231 -8.33 8.76 1.05
N LEU A 232 -8.38 7.43 0.90
CA LEU A 232 -8.72 6.48 1.95
C LEU A 232 -7.67 5.38 2.08
N HIS A 233 -7.43 4.95 3.31
CA HIS A 233 -6.53 3.86 3.64
C HIS A 233 -7.05 3.10 4.87
N SER A 234 -6.70 1.82 4.95
CA SER A 234 -7.16 0.94 6.03
C SER A 234 -5.98 0.20 6.65
N LYS A 235 -6.05 -0.01 7.98
CA LYS A 235 -5.22 -0.97 8.70
C LYS A 235 -6.03 -2.25 8.92
N ILE A 236 -5.44 -3.38 8.54
CA ILE A 236 -5.93 -4.73 8.78
C ILE A 236 -5.10 -5.31 9.92
N ASP A 237 -5.77 -5.64 11.01
CA ASP A 237 -5.20 -6.27 12.19
C ASP A 237 -5.95 -7.58 12.45
N GLY A 238 -5.42 -8.69 11.93
CA GLY A 238 -6.13 -9.95 11.85
C GLY A 238 -5.49 -10.94 10.86
N PRO A 239 -6.08 -12.14 10.70
CA PRO A 239 -5.53 -13.19 9.85
C PRO A 239 -5.41 -12.78 8.37
N GLU A 240 -6.22 -11.84 7.88
CA GLU A 240 -6.18 -11.31 6.52
C GLU A 240 -4.92 -10.48 6.24
N ALA A 241 -4.23 -9.99 7.28
CA ALA A 241 -2.92 -9.37 7.11
C ALA A 241 -1.90 -10.36 6.52
N TYR A 242 -2.06 -11.67 6.78
CA TYR A 242 -1.23 -12.73 6.20
C TYR A 242 -1.54 -12.95 4.72
N ASP A 243 -2.77 -12.70 4.26
CA ASP A 243 -3.09 -12.76 2.83
C ASP A 243 -2.40 -11.60 2.08
N VAL A 244 -2.35 -10.40 2.69
CA VAL A 244 -1.59 -9.26 2.16
C VAL A 244 -0.08 -9.55 2.16
N LEU A 245 0.44 -10.16 3.23
CA LEU A 245 1.83 -10.62 3.30
C LEU A 245 2.15 -11.64 2.19
N LYS A 246 1.32 -12.65 2.00
CA LYS A 246 1.51 -13.67 0.96
C LYS A 246 1.57 -13.05 -0.44
N ASN A 247 0.72 -12.05 -0.72
CA ASN A 247 0.81 -11.27 -1.96
C ASN A 247 2.18 -10.59 -2.13
N PHE A 248 2.71 -10.00 -1.05
CA PHE A 248 4.04 -9.41 -1.08
C PHE A 248 5.10 -10.47 -1.41
N GLU A 249 5.12 -11.59 -0.68
CA GLU A 249 6.11 -12.66 -0.82
C GLU A 249 6.13 -13.23 -2.24
N GLU A 250 4.96 -13.55 -2.79
CA GLU A 250 4.84 -14.06 -4.17
C GLU A 250 5.37 -13.06 -5.20
N ARG A 251 5.06 -11.76 -5.02
CA ARG A 251 5.56 -10.69 -5.91
C ARG A 251 7.06 -10.47 -5.76
N TRP A 252 7.57 -10.52 -4.54
CA TRP A 252 9.00 -10.40 -4.23
C TRP A 252 9.78 -11.52 -4.92
N LEU A 253 9.38 -12.78 -4.72
CA LEU A 253 9.99 -13.96 -5.34
C LEU A 253 9.99 -13.87 -6.88
N LYS A 254 8.91 -13.34 -7.46
CA LYS A 254 8.83 -13.17 -8.91
C LYS A 254 9.75 -12.05 -9.41
N ALA A 255 9.82 -10.94 -8.69
CA ALA A 255 10.68 -9.81 -9.03
C ALA A 255 12.17 -10.15 -8.86
N SER A 256 12.53 -10.84 -7.77
CA SER A 256 13.89 -11.25 -7.47
C SER A 256 14.45 -12.21 -8.51
N LYS A 257 13.66 -13.22 -8.93
CA LYS A 257 14.04 -14.15 -10.03
C LYS A 257 14.32 -13.42 -11.33
N ARG A 258 13.51 -12.42 -11.68
CA ARG A 258 13.73 -11.60 -12.89
C ARG A 258 14.98 -10.74 -12.78
N SER A 259 15.23 -10.15 -11.61
CA SER A 259 16.42 -9.36 -11.33
C SER A 259 17.69 -10.21 -11.44
N ALA A 260 17.69 -11.41 -10.84
CA ALA A 260 18.78 -12.36 -10.91
C ALA A 260 19.07 -12.82 -12.35
N ALA A 261 18.03 -13.14 -13.13
CA ALA A 261 18.17 -13.54 -14.53
C ALA A 261 18.81 -12.44 -15.41
N LYS A 262 18.49 -11.17 -15.17
CA LYS A 262 19.10 -10.03 -15.89
C LYS A 262 20.58 -9.84 -15.55
N LYS A 263 21.01 -10.19 -14.34
CA LYS A 263 22.39 -9.99 -13.88
C LYS A 263 23.35 -11.13 -14.28
N LEU A 264 22.89 -12.18 -14.97
CA LEU A 264 23.70 -13.34 -15.40
C LEU A 264 24.58 -13.93 -14.27
N SER A 265 24.21 -13.73 -13.01
CA SER A 265 25.06 -14.06 -11.86
C SER A 265 24.72 -15.46 -11.33
N LYS A 266 25.70 -16.37 -11.29
CA LYS A 266 25.64 -17.69 -10.63
C LYS A 266 25.32 -17.64 -9.12
N LEU A 267 25.27 -16.44 -8.51
CA LEU A 267 24.91 -16.17 -7.10
C LEU A 267 23.39 -16.18 -6.79
N SER A 268 22.57 -16.75 -7.69
CA SER A 268 21.10 -16.85 -7.63
C SER A 268 20.51 -17.28 -6.27
N ARG A 269 21.27 -18.01 -5.44
CA ARG A 269 20.81 -18.48 -4.11
C ARG A 269 20.49 -17.36 -3.12
N SER A 270 21.20 -16.22 -3.15
CA SER A 270 21.12 -15.21 -2.07
C SER A 270 19.81 -14.40 -2.03
N HIS A 271 19.06 -14.30 -3.12
CA HIS A 271 17.83 -13.47 -3.16
C HIS A 271 16.60 -14.18 -2.59
N ASN A 272 16.64 -15.51 -2.47
CA ASN A 272 15.57 -16.28 -1.83
C ASN A 272 15.63 -16.19 -0.30
N ASP A 273 16.80 -15.83 0.27
CA ASP A 273 17.04 -15.81 1.70
C ASP A 273 16.56 -14.51 2.39
N SER A 274 16.05 -13.54 1.61
CA SER A 274 15.63 -12.25 2.17
C SER A 274 14.25 -12.25 2.82
N LEU A 275 13.40 -13.23 2.48
CA LEU A 275 12.09 -13.37 3.10
C LEU A 275 12.21 -14.17 4.40
N LEU A 276 11.68 -13.60 5.47
CA LEU A 276 11.57 -14.30 6.75
C LEU A 276 10.54 -15.43 6.67
N TRP A 277 10.84 -16.56 7.32
CA TRP A 277 9.93 -17.69 7.43
C TRP A 277 9.01 -17.44 8.63
N ILE A 278 7.95 -16.66 8.45
CA ILE A 278 7.13 -16.14 9.56
C ILE A 278 6.62 -17.23 10.49
N ASN A 279 6.16 -18.36 9.94
CA ASN A 279 5.66 -19.51 10.73
C ASN A 279 6.74 -20.18 11.59
N LYS A 280 8.02 -19.84 11.41
CA LYS A 280 9.15 -20.35 12.21
C LYS A 280 9.65 -19.33 13.25
N ILE A 281 9.09 -18.12 13.29
CA ILE A 281 9.46 -17.09 14.27
C ILE A 281 8.61 -17.30 15.54
N PRO A 282 9.20 -17.74 16.67
CA PRO A 282 8.41 -18.19 17.82
C PRO A 282 7.55 -17.12 18.49
N ASP A 283 7.96 -15.86 18.43
CA ASP A 283 7.21 -14.75 19.02
C ASP A 283 6.13 -14.18 18.09
N ILE A 284 6.04 -14.61 16.83
CA ILE A 284 4.94 -14.20 15.94
C ILE A 284 3.75 -15.18 16.10
N ILE A 285 2.57 -14.60 16.29
CA ILE A 285 1.30 -15.30 16.36
C ILE A 285 1.00 -16.02 15.03
N ALA A 286 0.51 -17.25 15.12
CA ALA A 286 0.15 -18.02 13.94
C ALA A 286 -1.19 -17.56 13.37
N ILE A 287 -1.44 -17.84 12.09
CA ILE A 287 -2.69 -17.41 11.42
C ILE A 287 -3.94 -18.11 11.99
N ASP A 288 -3.76 -19.27 12.60
CA ASP A 288 -4.77 -20.16 13.19
C ASP A 288 -4.79 -20.08 14.73
N ASP A 289 -4.16 -19.05 15.31
CA ASP A 289 -4.14 -18.82 16.76
C ASP A 289 -5.52 -18.37 17.28
N GLU A 290 -5.88 -18.85 18.47
CA GLU A 290 -7.18 -18.61 19.10
C GLU A 290 -7.49 -17.14 19.36
N ILE A 291 -6.47 -16.27 19.39
CA ILE A 291 -6.66 -14.82 19.53
C ILE A 291 -7.57 -14.22 18.44
N TYR A 292 -7.68 -14.88 17.28
CA TYR A 292 -8.54 -14.45 16.17
C TYR A 292 -9.94 -15.11 16.19
N SER A 293 -10.18 -16.05 17.10
CA SER A 293 -11.39 -16.89 17.11
C SER A 293 -12.47 -16.42 18.08
N ASN A 294 -12.35 -15.21 18.67
CA ASN A 294 -13.37 -14.69 19.56
C ASN A 294 -14.59 -14.16 18.79
N ASP A 295 -15.60 -15.02 18.65
CA ASP A 295 -16.85 -14.70 17.95
C ASP A 295 -17.73 -13.69 18.69
N ASP A 296 -17.50 -13.48 19.99
CA ASP A 296 -18.31 -12.58 20.83
C ASP A 296 -17.77 -11.14 20.88
N ASP A 297 -16.67 -10.81 20.17
CA ASP A 297 -16.14 -9.44 20.10
C ASP A 297 -17.03 -8.56 19.18
N PRO A 298 -17.75 -7.55 19.72
CA PRO A 298 -18.62 -6.69 18.91
C PRO A 298 -17.84 -5.78 17.94
N GLU A 299 -16.53 -5.61 18.14
CA GLU A 299 -15.64 -4.84 17.27
C GLU A 299 -14.98 -5.69 16.16
N ARG A 300 -15.42 -6.94 16.02
CA ARG A 300 -14.95 -7.88 15.00
C ARG A 300 -15.43 -7.49 13.60
N TRP A 301 -14.58 -7.74 12.62
CA TRP A 301 -14.89 -7.63 11.20
C TRP A 301 -14.74 -8.98 10.52
N ASP A 302 -15.45 -9.16 9.41
CA ASP A 302 -15.16 -10.22 8.44
C ASP A 302 -14.53 -9.55 7.21
N VAL A 303 -13.31 -9.95 6.85
CA VAL A 303 -12.57 -9.31 5.76
C VAL A 303 -12.20 -10.33 4.69
N GLN A 304 -12.25 -9.89 3.44
CA GLN A 304 -11.80 -10.68 2.31
C GLN A 304 -10.83 -9.87 1.43
N VAL A 305 -9.66 -10.44 1.16
CA VAL A 305 -8.64 -9.81 0.32
C VAL A 305 -8.62 -10.49 -1.05
N SER A 306 -8.88 -9.72 -2.11
CA SER A 306 -8.87 -10.19 -3.50
C SER A 306 -7.57 -9.81 -4.21
N LEU A 307 -6.78 -10.81 -4.61
CA LEU A 307 -5.43 -10.61 -5.17
C LEU A 307 -5.29 -11.14 -6.61
N PRO A 308 -4.56 -10.45 -7.52
CA PRO A 308 -4.39 -10.90 -8.90
C PRO A 308 -3.65 -12.25 -8.97
N LYS A 309 -4.23 -13.28 -9.59
CA LYS A 309 -3.71 -14.68 -9.63
C LYS A 309 -2.45 -14.87 -10.48
N GLY A 310 -1.82 -13.80 -10.95
CA GLY A 310 -0.51 -13.86 -11.60
C GLY A 310 0.65 -14.21 -10.63
N SER A 311 0.30 -14.56 -9.38
CA SER A 311 1.16 -14.73 -8.22
C SER A 311 1.07 -16.14 -7.60
N ILE A 312 0.05 -16.96 -7.94
CA ILE A 312 -0.23 -18.24 -7.26
C ILE A 312 0.11 -19.42 -8.19
N ASN A 313 1.15 -20.19 -7.85
CA ASN A 313 1.68 -21.28 -8.69
C ASN A 313 1.04 -22.67 -8.48
N HIS A 314 -0.06 -22.81 -7.75
CA HIS A 314 -0.59 -24.14 -7.38
C HIS A 314 -1.93 -24.58 -7.99
N CYS A 315 -2.46 -23.88 -8.98
CA CYS A 315 -3.64 -24.38 -9.72
C CYS A 315 -3.26 -24.76 -11.15
N LYS A 316 -3.12 -26.07 -11.42
CA LYS A 316 -3.27 -26.61 -12.80
C LYS A 316 -4.68 -26.25 -13.28
N ILE A 317 -4.87 -25.82 -14.53
CA ILE A 317 -6.07 -26.02 -15.40
C ILE A 317 -5.99 -25.14 -16.69
N ASN A 318 -6.68 -25.63 -17.72
CA ASN A 318 -6.60 -25.42 -19.17
C ASN A 318 -6.70 -23.98 -19.74
N ASN A 319 -6.27 -23.87 -21.02
CA ASN A 319 -6.00 -22.65 -21.79
C ASN A 319 -7.20 -21.69 -22.07
N SER A 320 -8.42 -21.95 -21.59
CA SER A 320 -9.60 -21.12 -21.87
C SER A 320 -9.85 -19.93 -20.92
N ASP A 321 -9.23 -19.89 -19.73
CA ASP A 321 -9.75 -19.08 -18.60
C ASP A 321 -8.96 -17.78 -18.27
N ILE A 322 -8.40 -17.12 -19.29
CA ILE A 322 -7.34 -16.10 -19.11
C ILE A 322 -7.88 -14.66 -18.78
N HIS A 323 -9.19 -14.41 -18.69
CA HIS A 323 -9.71 -13.05 -18.45
C HIS A 323 -9.99 -12.76 -16.96
N GLY A 324 -9.27 -11.81 -16.35
CA GLY A 324 -9.29 -11.50 -14.92
C GLY A 324 -10.41 -10.55 -14.45
N ARG A 325 -11.13 -10.87 -13.35
CA ARG A 325 -12.29 -10.11 -12.84
C ARG A 325 -12.68 -10.23 -11.32
N ALA A 326 -11.80 -10.40 -10.32
CA ALA A 326 -12.30 -10.50 -8.92
C ALA A 326 -12.76 -9.18 -8.29
N LEU A 327 -12.01 -8.09 -8.43
CA LEU A 327 -12.47 -6.77 -7.93
C LEU A 327 -13.81 -6.37 -8.56
N SER A 328 -14.00 -6.68 -9.84
CA SER A 328 -15.30 -6.51 -10.51
C SER A 328 -16.37 -7.50 -10.04
N LYS A 329 -16.00 -8.69 -9.56
CA LYS A 329 -16.94 -9.71 -9.05
C LYS A 329 -17.49 -9.31 -7.67
N PHE A 330 -16.64 -8.84 -6.75
CA PHE A 330 -17.09 -8.31 -5.46
C PHE A 330 -18.05 -7.13 -5.64
N HIS A 331 -17.75 -6.27 -6.62
CA HIS A 331 -18.63 -5.19 -7.02
C HIS A 331 -19.98 -5.67 -7.60
N LEU A 332 -19.99 -6.81 -8.30
CA LEU A 332 -21.21 -7.44 -8.81
C LEU A 332 -22.06 -8.02 -7.68
N GLU A 333 -21.44 -8.55 -6.64
CA GLU A 333 -22.10 -9.16 -5.49
C GLU A 333 -22.58 -8.10 -4.48
N SER A 334 -21.95 -6.93 -4.39
CA SER A 334 -22.47 -5.80 -3.60
C SER A 334 -23.78 -5.20 -4.16
N ARG A 335 -24.31 -5.73 -5.27
CA ARG A 335 -25.62 -5.35 -5.83
C ARG A 335 -26.81 -5.88 -5.03
N PHE A 336 -26.58 -6.75 -4.05
CA PHE A 336 -27.60 -7.19 -3.08
C PHE A 336 -27.81 -6.18 -1.94
N SER A 337 -27.48 -4.91 -2.15
CA SER A 337 -27.74 -3.85 -1.18
C SER A 337 -29.16 -3.34 -1.33
N ASP A 338 -30.00 -3.55 -0.33
CA ASP A 338 -31.33 -2.94 -0.21
C ASP A 338 -31.27 -1.44 0.18
N GLN A 339 -30.05 -0.88 0.28
CA GLN A 339 -29.78 0.50 0.69
C GLN A 339 -28.82 1.23 -0.27
N LEU A 340 -28.63 2.53 -0.02
CA LEU A 340 -27.77 3.44 -0.79
C LEU A 340 -26.30 2.97 -0.86
N ILE A 341 -25.73 2.95 -2.07
CA ILE A 341 -24.30 2.68 -2.30
C ILE A 341 -23.57 4.01 -2.50
N ARG A 342 -22.54 4.29 -1.67
CA ARG A 342 -21.63 5.43 -1.83
C ARG A 342 -20.31 4.98 -2.45
N ILE A 343 -19.82 5.70 -3.45
CA ILE A 343 -18.58 5.37 -4.18
C ILE A 343 -17.68 6.61 -4.20
N LEU A 344 -16.44 6.43 -3.74
CA LEU A 344 -15.35 7.37 -3.96
C LEU A 344 -14.31 6.68 -4.86
N SER A 345 -14.07 7.24 -6.05
CA SER A 345 -13.11 6.68 -7.01
C SER A 345 -12.49 7.79 -7.84
N ARG A 346 -11.17 7.70 -8.10
CA ARG A 346 -10.46 8.62 -8.99
C ARG A 346 -10.98 8.56 -10.44
N VAL A 347 -11.53 7.42 -10.85
CA VAL A 347 -12.06 7.22 -12.21
C VAL A 347 -13.47 6.62 -12.13
N PHE A 348 -14.41 7.23 -12.85
CA PHE A 348 -15.75 6.69 -13.06
C PHE A 348 -16.05 6.68 -14.57
N GLN A 349 -15.79 5.56 -15.23
CA GLN A 349 -15.97 5.43 -16.67
C GLN A 349 -16.65 4.10 -17.02
N LYS A 350 -17.65 4.15 -17.90
CA LYS A 350 -18.29 2.99 -18.50
C LYS A 350 -17.59 2.66 -19.81
N ILE A 351 -16.96 1.49 -19.89
CA ILE A 351 -16.46 0.97 -21.18
C ILE A 351 -17.66 0.30 -21.87
N HIS A 352 -18.13 0.86 -22.99
CA HIS A 352 -19.22 0.27 -23.77
C HIS A 352 -18.92 -1.20 -24.12
N GLY A 353 -19.89 -2.09 -23.90
CA GLY A 353 -19.76 -3.54 -24.13
C GLY A 353 -19.12 -4.34 -22.99
N ARG A 354 -18.80 -3.72 -21.83
CA ARG A 354 -18.27 -4.44 -20.65
C ARG A 354 -18.97 -3.99 -19.35
N PRO A 355 -19.25 -4.90 -18.40
CA PRO A 355 -19.86 -4.52 -17.12
C PRO A 355 -18.94 -3.60 -16.32
N LEU A 356 -19.52 -2.61 -15.62
CA LEU A 356 -18.83 -1.61 -14.81
C LEU A 356 -17.79 -2.26 -13.87
N VAL A 357 -16.56 -1.76 -13.91
CA VAL A 357 -15.60 -1.91 -12.81
C VAL A 357 -15.95 -0.82 -11.82
N ARG A 358 -16.52 -1.16 -10.65
CA ARG A 358 -16.62 -0.20 -9.54
C ARG A 358 -15.73 -0.70 -8.41
N ILE A 359 -14.99 0.22 -7.81
CA ILE A 359 -14.16 -0.02 -6.64
C ILE A 359 -15.03 0.38 -5.45
N LEU A 360 -15.19 -0.53 -4.50
CA LEU A 360 -16.09 -0.37 -3.37
C LEU A 360 -15.35 -0.74 -2.09
N PHE A 361 -15.35 0.15 -1.11
CA PHE A 361 -15.20 -0.21 0.29
C PHE A 361 -16.62 -0.50 0.79
N VAL A 362 -16.95 -1.77 1.03
CA VAL A 362 -18.20 -2.15 1.69
C VAL A 362 -17.95 -2.17 3.18
N GLY A 363 -18.48 -1.20 3.91
CA GLY A 363 -18.78 -1.36 5.33
C GLY A 363 -20.30 -1.46 5.46
N LYS A 364 -20.81 -2.55 6.01
CA LYS A 364 -22.16 -2.54 6.59
C LYS A 364 -22.07 -1.69 7.85
N MET A 365 -22.77 -0.55 7.90
CA MET A 365 -23.09 0.08 9.17
C MET A 365 -24.34 -0.61 9.68
N TYR A 366 -24.23 -1.30 10.82
CA TYR A 366 -25.38 -1.74 11.61
C TYR A 366 -25.77 -0.64 12.60
#